data_AF-A0A672NPS2-F1
#
_entry.id   AF-A0A672NPS2-F1
#
_cell.length_a   1.000
_cell.length_b   1.000
_cell.length_c   1.000
_cell.angle_alpha   90.00
_cell.angle_beta   90.00
_cell.angle_gamma   90.00
#
_symmetry.space_group_name_H-M   'P 1'
#
loop_
_entity.id
_entity.type
_entity.pdbx_description
1 polymer ?
#
loop_
_entity_poly.entity_id
_entity_poly.type
_entity_poly.pdbx_seq_one_letter_code
_entity_poly.pdbx_strand_id
1 'polypeptide(L)'
;MPWWRSSEECESSDMETGPSAPGGPAVVLGLQRLSLAYQSLVEIPYDAILQQRDTLEVLDLSYNLLDENPALLGSLEKLGTLILDCNNYSAHVKFPYMPSLTTLWINKNKISNLPIIVEEICCKFPNIK
;
A
#
# COMPACT_ATOMS: atom_id res chain seq x y z
N MET A 1 36.87 -21.96 59.41
CA MET A 1 37.22 -21.81 57.99
C MET A 1 36.75 -20.43 57.55
N PRO A 2 37.57 -19.69 56.80
CA PRO A 2 38.13 -18.38 57.18
C PRO A 2 37.25 -17.16 56.85
N TRP A 3 37.39 -16.05 57.59
CA TRP A 3 37.99 -14.74 57.18
C TRP A 3 37.52 -14.29 55.79
N TRP A 4 37.02 -13.07 55.49
CA TRP A 4 37.39 -11.67 55.81
C TRP A 4 36.16 -10.82 55.37
N ARG A 5 35.54 -9.97 56.22
CA ARG A 5 35.64 -8.49 56.24
C ARG A 5 35.71 -7.82 54.84
N SER A 6 35.08 -6.70 54.52
CA SER A 6 34.38 -5.65 55.27
C SER A 6 33.76 -4.72 54.20
N SER A 7 32.67 -4.00 54.52
CA SER A 7 32.61 -2.53 54.63
C SER A 7 32.94 -1.77 53.33
N GLU A 8 31.93 -1.17 52.69
CA GLU A 8 31.61 0.28 52.78
C GLU A 8 32.40 1.08 51.74
N GLU A 9 31.70 1.77 50.85
CA GLU A 9 31.93 3.19 50.51
C GLU A 9 31.02 3.59 49.34
N CYS A 10 30.04 4.45 49.66
CA CYS A 10 29.59 5.51 48.75
C CYS A 10 30.75 6.50 48.58
N GLU A 11 30.99 7.01 47.37
CA GLU A 11 30.94 8.44 47.04
C GLU A 11 31.26 8.66 45.55
N SER A 12 30.63 9.70 44.97
CA SER A 12 31.09 10.66 43.93
C SER A 12 32.15 10.26 42.89
N SER A 13 32.14 10.73 41.65
CA SER A 13 31.41 11.77 40.92
C SER A 13 31.89 11.65 39.46
N ASP A 14 31.16 12.28 38.54
CA ASP A 14 31.70 13.19 37.52
C ASP A 14 30.94 13.13 36.18
N MET A 15 30.62 14.36 35.75
CA MET A 15 29.92 14.72 34.53
C MET A 15 30.73 14.35 33.30
N GLU A 16 30.05 13.91 32.24
CA GLU A 16 30.35 14.37 30.88
C GLU A 16 29.07 14.34 30.04
N THR A 17 28.62 15.53 29.70
CA THR A 17 27.62 15.83 28.67
C THR A 17 28.21 15.57 27.29
N GLY A 18 27.70 14.56 26.57
CA GLY A 18 27.92 14.35 25.13
C GLY A 18 26.61 14.54 24.34
N PRO A 19 26.67 15.03 23.09
CA PRO A 19 25.62 15.86 22.52
C PRO A 19 24.38 15.08 22.08
N SER A 20 23.24 15.75 22.25
CA SER A 20 21.93 15.46 21.68
C SER A 20 22.03 14.97 20.23
N ALA A 21 21.82 13.68 20.02
CA ALA A 21 21.44 13.18 18.71
C ALA A 21 19.95 13.50 18.51
N PRO A 22 19.56 14.30 17.49
CA PRO A 22 18.17 14.39 17.13
C PRO A 22 17.82 13.08 16.42
N GLY A 23 17.38 12.10 17.21
CA GLY A 23 16.61 10.97 16.70
C GLY A 23 15.23 11.48 16.26
N GLY A 24 15.20 12.38 15.27
CA GLY A 24 13.99 12.64 14.52
C GLY A 24 13.54 11.31 13.91
N PRO A 25 12.22 11.05 13.81
CA PRO A 25 11.75 9.83 13.19
C PRO A 25 12.38 9.76 11.80
N ALA A 26 13.21 8.75 11.57
CA ALA A 26 13.68 8.42 10.23
C ALA A 26 12.42 8.22 9.40
N VAL A 27 12.14 9.17 8.49
CA VAL A 27 11.08 9.00 7.50
C VAL A 27 11.54 7.83 6.65
N VAL A 28 10.98 6.66 6.92
CA VAL A 28 11.12 5.52 6.01
C VAL A 28 10.47 5.97 4.73
N LEU A 29 11.27 6.28 3.70
CA LEU A 29 10.80 6.51 2.34
C LEU A 29 10.33 5.15 1.76
N GLY A 30 9.34 4.55 2.41
CA GLY A 30 8.69 3.33 1.99
C GLY A 30 7.50 3.70 1.12
N LEU A 31 7.31 2.97 0.02
CA LEU A 31 6.10 3.09 -0.79
C LEU A 31 4.87 2.95 0.11
N GLN A 32 3.90 3.85 -0.02
CA GLN A 32 2.66 3.73 0.74
C GLN A 32 1.78 2.67 0.09
N ARG A 33 1.58 1.56 0.81
CA ARG A 33 0.78 0.41 0.40
C ARG A 33 -0.47 0.27 1.25
N LEU A 34 -1.62 0.07 0.60
CA LEU A 34 -2.87 -0.34 1.23
C LEU A 34 -3.27 -1.71 0.69
N SER A 35 -3.50 -2.67 1.58
CA SER A 35 -3.98 -4.00 1.23
C SER A 35 -5.32 -4.27 1.89
N LEU A 36 -6.28 -4.64 1.06
CA LEU A 36 -7.64 -5.04 1.39
C LEU A 36 -7.96 -6.41 0.77
N ALA A 37 -6.92 -7.23 0.59
CA ALA A 37 -7.03 -8.55 0.00
C ALA A 37 -7.71 -9.53 0.97
N TYR A 38 -8.39 -10.55 0.44
CA TYR A 38 -9.04 -11.62 1.22
C TYR A 38 -10.10 -11.13 2.22
N GLN A 39 -10.82 -10.07 1.89
CA GLN A 39 -11.84 -9.48 2.77
C GLN A 39 -13.28 -9.83 2.35
N SER A 40 -13.44 -10.68 1.32
CA SER A 40 -14.75 -11.02 0.74
C SER A 40 -15.54 -9.77 0.33
N LEU A 41 -14.84 -8.72 -0.09
CA LEU A 41 -15.45 -7.46 -0.50
C LEU A 41 -16.31 -7.67 -1.74
N VAL A 42 -17.56 -7.20 -1.68
CA VAL A 42 -18.48 -7.16 -2.83
C VAL A 42 -18.41 -5.79 -3.52
N GLU A 43 -18.01 -4.75 -2.78
CA GLU A 43 -17.85 -3.37 -3.24
C GLU A 43 -16.49 -2.83 -2.79
N ILE A 44 -15.93 -1.87 -3.54
CA ILE A 44 -14.68 -1.21 -3.18
C ILE A 44 -14.95 -0.24 -2.01
N PRO A 45 -14.20 -0.33 -0.90
CA PRO A 45 -14.36 0.57 0.24
C PRO A 45 -13.68 1.92 -0.05
N TYR A 46 -14.32 2.72 -0.91
CA TYR A 46 -13.78 4.00 -1.39
C TYR A 46 -13.41 4.95 -0.25
N ASP A 47 -14.21 5.03 0.82
CA ASP A 47 -13.93 5.90 1.95
C ASP A 47 -12.55 5.62 2.58
N ALA A 48 -12.20 4.35 2.76
CA ALA A 48 -10.91 3.96 3.34
C ALA A 48 -9.74 4.22 2.37
N ILE A 49 -9.96 4.00 1.07
CA ILE A 49 -8.94 4.18 0.04
C ILE A 49 -8.67 5.66 -0.22
N LEU A 50 -9.72 6.48 -0.32
CA LEU A 50 -9.63 7.91 -0.67
C LEU A 50 -9.05 8.76 0.46
N GLN A 51 -9.07 8.29 1.71
CA GLN A 51 -8.32 8.91 2.82
C GLN A 51 -6.81 8.98 2.56
N GLN A 52 -6.28 8.13 1.67
CA GLN A 52 -4.86 8.06 1.33
C GLN A 52 -4.58 8.48 -0.12
N ARG A 53 -5.52 9.16 -0.79
CA ARG A 53 -5.44 9.43 -2.24
C ARG A 53 -4.18 10.15 -2.70
N ASP A 54 -3.66 11.03 -1.85
CA ASP A 54 -2.53 11.91 -2.16
C ASP A 54 -1.17 11.25 -1.91
N THR A 55 -1.16 10.04 -1.37
CA THR A 55 0.06 9.36 -0.93
C THR A 55 0.12 7.88 -1.31
N LEU A 56 -1.01 7.23 -1.57
CA LEU A 56 -1.09 5.81 -1.90
C LEU A 56 -0.43 5.47 -3.25
N GLU A 57 0.52 4.54 -3.23
CA GLU A 57 1.30 4.12 -4.40
C GLU A 57 0.99 2.69 -4.84
N VAL A 58 0.56 1.83 -3.90
CA VAL A 58 0.20 0.43 -4.17
C VAL A 58 -1.14 0.09 -3.50
N LEU A 59 -2.11 -0.34 -4.29
CA LEU A 59 -3.43 -0.79 -3.83
C LEU A 59 -3.64 -2.25 -4.19
N ASP A 60 -3.94 -3.06 -3.17
CA ASP A 60 -4.17 -4.48 -3.32
C ASP A 60 -5.59 -4.86 -2.89
N LEU A 61 -6.43 -5.18 -3.87
CA LEU A 61 -7.82 -5.59 -3.73
C LEU A 61 -8.02 -7.05 -4.16
N SER A 62 -6.95 -7.84 -4.18
CA SER A 62 -6.98 -9.23 -4.67
C SER A 62 -7.79 -10.17 -3.78
N TYR A 63 -8.27 -11.28 -4.34
CA TYR A 63 -9.03 -12.30 -3.60
C TYR A 63 -10.28 -11.73 -2.91
N ASN A 64 -11.09 -10.99 -3.67
CA ASN A 64 -12.39 -10.49 -3.26
C ASN A 64 -13.46 -10.93 -4.26
N LEU A 65 -14.66 -10.35 -4.18
CA LEU A 65 -15.81 -10.68 -5.02
C LEU A 65 -16.21 -9.51 -5.93
N LEU A 66 -15.30 -8.55 -6.13
CA LEU A 66 -15.57 -7.29 -6.83
C LEU A 66 -15.91 -7.50 -8.31
N ASP A 67 -16.97 -6.86 -8.78
CA ASP A 67 -17.37 -6.84 -10.19
C ASP A 67 -17.82 -5.46 -10.72
N GLU A 68 -17.82 -4.45 -9.85
CA GLU A 68 -18.25 -3.08 -10.17
C GLU A 68 -17.25 -2.29 -11.03
N ASN A 69 -17.64 -1.13 -11.56
CA ASN A 69 -16.69 -0.23 -12.23
C ASN A 69 -15.95 0.62 -11.18
N PRO A 70 -14.61 0.58 -11.10
CA PRO A 70 -13.84 1.26 -10.06
C PRO A 70 -13.69 2.78 -10.30
N ALA A 71 -14.80 3.49 -10.51
CA ALA A 71 -14.82 4.86 -11.05
C ALA A 71 -14.04 5.88 -10.21
N LEU A 72 -14.01 5.72 -8.88
CA LEU A 72 -13.35 6.68 -7.98
C LEU A 72 -11.86 6.40 -7.78
N LEU A 73 -11.32 5.27 -8.27
CA LEU A 73 -9.88 5.01 -8.20
C LEU A 73 -9.05 6.01 -9.03
N GLY A 74 -9.70 6.73 -9.96
CA GLY A 74 -9.08 7.80 -10.74
C GLY A 74 -8.57 8.98 -9.91
N SER A 75 -9.04 9.13 -8.67
CA SER A 75 -8.56 10.17 -7.75
C SER A 75 -7.21 9.85 -7.09
N LEU A 76 -6.67 8.65 -7.31
CA LEU A 76 -5.40 8.21 -6.71
C LEU A 76 -4.21 8.63 -7.59
N GLU A 77 -3.83 9.91 -7.52
CA GLU A 77 -2.86 10.53 -8.41
C GLU A 77 -1.44 9.93 -8.33
N LYS A 78 -1.11 9.25 -7.23
CA LYS A 78 0.20 8.58 -7.04
C LYS A 78 0.18 7.07 -7.21
N LEU A 79 -0.99 6.47 -7.49
CA LEU A 79 -1.11 5.02 -7.57
C LEU A 79 -0.34 4.48 -8.77
N GLY A 80 0.77 3.80 -8.50
CA GLY A 80 1.59 3.15 -9.51
C GLY A 80 1.20 1.70 -9.77
N THR A 81 0.71 0.99 -8.75
CA THR A 81 0.37 -0.44 -8.81
C THR A 81 -1.04 -0.71 -8.30
N LEU A 82 -1.85 -1.39 -9.11
CA LEU A 82 -3.19 -1.85 -8.76
C LEU A 82 -3.29 -3.37 -8.93
N ILE A 83 -3.69 -4.07 -7.88
CA ILE A 83 -3.82 -5.53 -7.86
C ILE A 83 -5.29 -5.91 -7.65
N LEU A 84 -5.88 -6.55 -8.67
CA LEU A 84 -7.28 -6.99 -8.76
C LEU A 84 -7.38 -8.50 -9.03
N ASP A 85 -6.29 -9.25 -8.84
CA ASP A 85 -6.28 -10.70 -9.04
C ASP A 85 -7.38 -11.40 -8.25
N CYS A 86 -7.95 -12.48 -8.80
CA CYS A 86 -8.97 -13.29 -8.14
C CYS A 86 -10.21 -12.48 -7.68
N ASN A 87 -10.83 -11.77 -8.62
CA ASN A 87 -12.11 -11.06 -8.45
C ASN A 87 -13.12 -11.54 -9.52
N ASN A 88 -14.22 -10.82 -9.69
CA ASN A 88 -15.31 -11.13 -10.62
C ASN A 88 -15.37 -10.18 -11.83
N TYR A 89 -14.32 -9.38 -12.10
CA TYR A 89 -14.32 -8.43 -13.21
C TYR A 89 -14.51 -9.12 -14.56
N SER A 90 -15.42 -8.58 -15.38
CA SER A 90 -15.62 -9.03 -16.76
C SER A 90 -14.75 -8.24 -17.74
N ALA A 91 -14.73 -8.65 -19.01
CA ALA A 91 -14.08 -7.87 -20.06
C ALA A 91 -14.70 -6.47 -20.28
N HIS A 92 -15.88 -6.21 -19.74
CA HIS A 92 -16.61 -4.95 -19.91
C HIS A 92 -16.45 -3.96 -18.74
N VAL A 93 -15.60 -4.28 -17.76
CA VAL A 93 -15.26 -3.33 -16.69
C VAL A 93 -14.79 -2.01 -17.29
N LYS A 94 -15.22 -0.89 -16.70
CA LYS A 94 -14.82 0.45 -17.11
C LYS A 94 -13.95 1.09 -16.06
N PHE A 95 -12.73 1.40 -16.45
CA PHE A 95 -11.76 2.03 -15.57
C PHE A 95 -11.79 3.56 -15.72
N PRO A 96 -11.51 4.30 -14.64
CA PRO A 96 -11.23 5.72 -14.76
C PRO A 96 -9.88 5.92 -15.46
N TYR A 97 -9.66 7.13 -15.99
CA TYR A 97 -8.35 7.49 -16.53
C TYR A 97 -7.34 7.60 -15.36
N MET A 98 -6.29 6.77 -15.39
CA MET A 98 -5.27 6.69 -14.34
C MET A 98 -3.87 6.78 -14.96
N PRO A 99 -3.37 8.01 -15.21
CA PRO A 99 -2.08 8.20 -15.88
C PRO A 99 -0.89 7.81 -15.00
N SER A 100 -1.03 7.78 -13.68
CA SER A 100 0.03 7.35 -12.75
C SER A 100 0.24 5.83 -12.75
N LEU A 101 -0.75 5.05 -13.19
CA LEU A 101 -0.71 3.60 -13.11
C LEU A 101 0.26 3.02 -14.14
N THR A 102 1.20 2.22 -13.66
CA THR A 102 2.23 1.55 -14.48
C THR A 102 2.12 0.03 -14.42
N THR A 103 1.46 -0.49 -13.38
CA THR A 103 1.34 -1.92 -13.13
C THR A 103 -0.09 -2.28 -12.77
N LEU A 104 -0.70 -3.19 -13.53
CA LEU A 104 -2.04 -3.73 -13.29
C LEU A 104 -2.00 -5.26 -13.26
N TRP A 105 -2.53 -5.84 -12.18
CA TRP A 105 -2.69 -7.29 -12.04
C TRP A 105 -4.19 -7.57 -12.01
N ILE A 106 -4.71 -8.35 -12.97
CA ILE A 106 -6.15 -8.64 -13.09
C ILE A 106 -6.40 -10.11 -13.46
N ASN A 107 -5.47 -10.98 -13.09
CA ASN A 107 -5.52 -12.41 -13.38
C ASN A 107 -6.68 -13.08 -12.63
N LYS A 108 -7.12 -14.24 -13.13
CA LYS A 108 -8.18 -15.05 -12.50
C LYS A 108 -9.48 -14.25 -12.24
N ASN A 109 -9.83 -13.37 -13.18
CA ASN A 109 -11.12 -12.69 -13.25
C ASN A 109 -12.02 -13.36 -14.31
N LYS A 110 -13.24 -12.85 -14.52
CA LYS A 110 -14.20 -13.34 -15.54
C LYS A 110 -13.99 -12.69 -16.91
N ILE A 111 -12.73 -12.45 -17.28
CA ILE A 111 -12.35 -11.81 -18.55
C ILE A 111 -12.45 -12.85 -19.66
N SER A 112 -13.57 -12.84 -20.41
CA SER A 112 -13.81 -13.73 -21.54
C SER A 112 -13.36 -13.17 -22.89
N ASN A 113 -13.13 -11.86 -22.99
CA ASN A 113 -12.76 -11.17 -24.23
C ASN A 113 -11.53 -10.28 -24.01
N LEU A 114 -10.36 -10.79 -24.40
CA LEU A 114 -9.08 -10.09 -24.24
C LEU A 114 -8.97 -8.81 -25.07
N PRO A 115 -9.37 -8.76 -26.36
CA PRO A 115 -9.34 -7.52 -27.13
C PRO A 115 -10.04 -6.33 -26.46
N ILE A 116 -11.24 -6.54 -25.91
CA ILE A 116 -12.02 -5.46 -25.27
C ILE A 116 -11.30 -4.92 -24.03
N ILE A 117 -10.81 -5.81 -23.15
CA ILE A 117 -10.16 -5.35 -21.92
C ILE A 117 -8.82 -4.68 -22.20
N VAL A 118 -8.07 -5.16 -23.22
CA VAL A 118 -6.81 -4.53 -23.63
C VAL A 118 -7.06 -3.13 -24.19
N GLU A 119 -8.08 -2.95 -25.02
CA GLU A 119 -8.45 -1.63 -25.52
C GLU A 119 -8.82 -0.68 -24.37
N GLU A 120 -9.60 -1.14 -23.40
CA GLU A 120 -9.94 -0.35 -22.20
C GLU A 120 -8.67 0.03 -21.41
N ILE A 121 -7.79 -0.93 -21.12
CA ILE A 121 -6.53 -0.71 -20.38
C ILE A 121 -5.65 0.30 -21.12
N CYS A 122 -5.42 0.13 -22.43
CA CYS A 122 -4.59 1.04 -23.21
C CYS A 122 -5.15 2.47 -23.24
N CYS A 123 -6.46 2.63 -23.30
CA CYS A 123 -7.10 3.95 -23.29
C CYS A 123 -7.05 4.64 -21.92
N LYS A 124 -7.15 3.85 -20.84
CA LYS A 124 -7.27 4.39 -19.47
C LYS A 124 -5.95 4.50 -18.73
N PHE A 125 -4.97 3.67 -19.08
CA PHE A 125 -3.67 3.55 -18.42
C PHE A 125 -2.53 3.78 -19.43
N PRO A 126 -2.29 5.02 -19.84
CA PRO A 126 -1.34 5.34 -20.91
C PRO A 126 0.11 4.96 -20.62
N ASN A 127 0.46 4.65 -19.36
CA ASN A 127 1.82 4.33 -18.92
C ASN A 127 2.04 2.85 -18.60
N ILE A 128 1.05 1.98 -18.83
CA ILE A 128 1.23 0.52 -18.82
C ILE A 128 1.89 0.11 -20.13
N LYS A 129 2.98 -0.66 -20.05
CA LYS A 129 3.77 -1.14 -21.19
C LYS A 129 3.58 -2.62 -21.45
#